data_AF-A0A822HLI9-F1
#
_entry.id   AF-A0A822HLI9-F1
#
_cell.length_a   1.000
_cell.length_b   1.000
_cell.length_c   1.000
_cell.angle_alpha   90.00
_cell.angle_beta   90.00
_cell.angle_gamma   90.00
#
_symmetry.space_group_name_H-M   'P 1'
#
loop_
_entity.id
_entity.type
_entity.pdbx_description
1 polymer ?
#
loop_
_entity_poly.entity_id
_entity_poly.type
_entity_poly.pdbx_seq_one_letter_code
_entity_poly.pdbx_strand_id
1 'polypeptide(L)'
;MSHSNDTLNNWYINATIQINRYFTIIVFCFGTIGNILNILILSQRSFRSNSCTWLFLISSYANLISILFGLTTRIKSGWNYDFTYT
;
A
#
# COMPACT_ATOMS: atom_id res chain seq x y z
N MET A 1 7.83 -8.38 38.45
CA MET A 1 7.45 -7.08 37.86
C MET A 1 7.92 -6.90 36.41
N SER A 2 8.98 -7.58 35.91
CA SER A 2 9.32 -7.53 34.47
C SER A 2 8.37 -8.36 33.60
N HIS A 3 7.92 -9.52 34.09
CA HIS A 3 7.08 -10.46 33.33
C HIS A 3 5.75 -9.88 32.83
N SER A 4 5.16 -8.91 33.54
CA SER A 4 3.94 -8.21 33.11
C SER A 4 4.20 -7.22 31.97
N ASN A 5 5.33 -6.51 32.00
CA ASN A 5 5.72 -5.57 30.94
C ASN A 5 5.99 -6.32 29.63
N ASP A 6 6.56 -7.52 29.72
CA ASP A 6 6.83 -8.37 28.55
C ASP A 6 5.52 -8.83 27.87
N THR A 7 4.52 -9.25 28.67
CA THR A 7 3.21 -9.65 28.12
C THR A 7 2.46 -8.50 27.46
N LEU A 8 2.53 -7.29 28.04
CA LEU A 8 1.87 -6.10 27.53
C LEU A 8 2.56 -5.60 26.24
N ASN A 9 3.89 -5.63 26.19
CA ASN A 9 4.64 -5.36 24.98
C ASN A 9 4.31 -6.35 23.85
N ASN A 10 4.23 -7.65 24.16
CA ASN A 10 3.89 -8.66 23.17
C ASN A 10 2.48 -8.46 22.60
N TRP A 11 1.51 -8.10 23.44
CA TRP A 11 0.16 -7.75 22.98
C TRP A 11 0.17 -6.52 22.06
N TYR A 12 0.89 -5.47 22.44
CA TYR A 12 1.00 -4.24 21.64
C TYR A 12 1.64 -4.50 20.26
N ILE A 13 2.70 -5.30 20.21
CA ILE A 13 3.38 -5.69 18.97
C ILE A 13 2.42 -6.49 18.07
N ASN A 14 1.74 -7.48 18.62
CA ASN A 14 0.79 -8.30 17.85
C ASN A 14 -0.38 -7.48 17.29
N ALA A 15 -0.96 -6.58 18.10
CA ALA A 15 -2.00 -5.67 17.64
C ALA A 15 -1.51 -4.76 16.51
N THR A 16 -0.31 -4.20 16.65
CA THR A 16 0.31 -3.33 15.63
C THR A 16 0.54 -4.06 14.31
N ILE A 17 1.02 -5.30 14.36
CA ILE A 17 1.25 -6.13 13.16
C ILE A 17 -0.06 -6.40 12.43
N GLN A 18 -1.11 -6.78 13.16
CA GLN A 18 -2.43 -7.05 12.56
C GLN A 18 -3.02 -5.79 11.92
N ILE A 19 -3.01 -4.66 12.62
CA ILE A 19 -3.51 -3.39 12.12
C ILE A 19 -2.76 -2.97 10.86
N ASN A 20 -1.43 -3.01 10.87
CA ASN A 20 -0.60 -2.64 9.72
C ASN A 20 -0.91 -3.52 8.51
N ARG A 21 -1.17 -4.82 8.71
CA ARG A 21 -1.51 -5.77 7.64
C ARG A 21 -2.85 -5.44 6.97
N TYR A 22 -3.91 -5.24 7.75
CA TYR A 22 -5.24 -4.89 7.21
C TYR A 22 -5.26 -3.49 6.59
N PHE A 23 -4.62 -2.52 7.24
CA PHE A 23 -4.56 -1.15 6.74
C PHE A 23 -3.79 -1.07 5.42
N THR A 24 -2.70 -1.83 5.28
CA THR A 24 -1.92 -1.90 4.03
C THR A 24 -2.77 -2.44 2.87
N ILE A 25 -3.62 -3.45 3.12
CA ILE A 25 -4.52 -4.01 2.09
C ILE A 25 -5.56 -2.97 1.65
N ILE A 26 -6.13 -2.23 2.60
CA ILE A 26 -7.11 -1.16 2.32
C ILE A 26 -6.44 -0.07 1.47
N VAL A 27 -5.28 0.43 1.89
CA VAL A 27 -4.51 1.46 1.15
C VAL A 27 -4.14 0.96 -0.24
N PHE A 28 -3.80 -0.32 -0.39
CA PHE A 28 -3.52 -0.91 -1.70
C PHE A 28 -4.74 -0.88 -2.62
N CYS A 29 -5.91 -1.33 -2.14
CA CYS A 29 -7.15 -1.31 -2.95
C CYS A 29 -7.59 0.11 -3.30
N PHE A 30 -7.71 1.01 -2.33
CA PHE A 30 -8.16 2.37 -2.59
C PHE A 30 -7.12 3.19 -3.37
N GLY A 31 -5.83 2.98 -3.09
CA GLY A 31 -4.74 3.65 -3.80
C GLY A 31 -4.60 3.20 -5.25
N THR A 32 -4.80 1.92 -5.56
CA THR A 32 -4.82 1.45 -6.95
C THR A 32 -6.05 1.99 -7.70
N ILE A 33 -7.25 1.89 -7.12
CA ILE A 33 -8.48 2.41 -7.74
C ILE A 33 -8.39 3.92 -7.98
N GLY A 34 -7.94 4.69 -6.99
CA GLY A 34 -7.80 6.15 -7.09
C GLY A 34 -6.80 6.58 -8.18
N ASN A 35 -5.63 5.93 -8.25
CA ASN A 35 -4.67 6.23 -9.31
C ASN A 35 -5.16 5.78 -10.70
N ILE A 36 -5.88 4.65 -10.81
CA ILE A 36 -6.48 4.20 -12.08
C ILE A 36 -7.55 5.20 -12.55
N LEU A 37 -8.42 5.67 -11.65
CA LEU A 37 -9.42 6.69 -11.97
C LEU A 37 -8.76 8.00 -12.42
N ASN A 38 -7.71 8.45 -11.73
CA ASN A 38 -6.94 9.62 -12.14
C ASN A 38 -6.35 9.45 -13.55
N ILE A 39 -5.76 8.29 -13.86
CA ILE A 39 -5.22 8.01 -15.20
C ILE A 39 -6.35 8.00 -16.24
N LEU A 40 -7.50 7.39 -15.96
CA LEU A 40 -8.64 7.33 -16.90
C LEU A 40 -9.22 8.73 -17.19
N ILE A 41 -9.37 9.56 -16.16
CA ILE A 41 -9.88 10.94 -16.30
C ILE A 41 -8.87 11.80 -17.08
N LEU A 42 -7.59 11.72 -16.75
CA LEU A 42 -6.53 12.53 -17.37
C LEU A 42 -6.13 12.04 -18.77
N SER A 43 -6.46 10.79 -19.12
CA SER A 43 -6.26 10.21 -20.46
C SER A 43 -7.31 10.72 -21.47
N GLN A 44 -8.38 11.38 -21.01
CA GLN A 44 -9.36 11.96 -21.91
C GLN A 44 -8.74 13.00 -22.85
N ARG A 45 -9.08 12.91 -24.13
CA ARG A 45 -8.53 13.72 -25.23
C ARG A 45 -8.65 15.22 -24.99
N SER A 46 -9.63 15.64 -24.19
CA SER A 46 -9.89 17.05 -23.85
C SER A 46 -8.82 17.69 -22.94
N PHE A 47 -8.07 16.91 -22.16
CA PHE A 47 -7.09 17.44 -21.19
C PHE A 47 -5.63 17.34 -21.65
N ARG A 48 -5.36 16.69 -22.78
CA ARG A 48 -4.01 16.45 -23.32
C ARG A 48 -3.33 17.70 -23.88
N SER A 49 -4.00 18.84 -24.01
CA SER A 49 -3.37 20.10 -24.47
C SER A 49 -2.64 20.87 -23.37
N ASN A 50 -2.73 20.42 -22.11
CA ASN A 50 -2.12 21.10 -20.96
C ASN A 50 -0.95 20.29 -20.40
N SER A 51 0.24 20.90 -20.33
CA SER A 51 1.45 20.29 -19.77
C SER A 51 1.31 19.86 -18.31
N CYS A 52 0.45 20.54 -17.54
CA CYS A 52 0.13 20.20 -16.14
C CYS A 52 -0.57 18.83 -16.02
N THR A 53 -1.49 18.53 -16.94
CA THR A 53 -2.17 17.22 -17.01
C THR A 53 -1.16 16.09 -17.19
N TRP A 54 -0.13 16.31 -18.01
CA TRP A 54 0.93 15.34 -18.24
C TRP A 54 1.76 15.05 -16.98
N LEU A 55 2.13 16.09 -16.24
CA LEU A 55 2.84 15.92 -14.96
C LEU A 55 1.99 15.14 -13.94
N PHE A 56 0.69 15.44 -13.87
CA PHE A 56 -0.24 14.75 -12.97
C PHE A 56 -0.46 13.28 -13.37
N LEU A 57 -0.46 12.99 -14.68
CA LEU A 57 -0.57 11.64 -15.22
C LEU A 57 0.69 10.81 -14.92
N ILE A 58 1.88 11.37 -15.14
CA ILE A 58 3.16 10.73 -14.77
C ILE A 58 3.23 10.50 -13.25
N SER A 59 2.82 11.47 -12.43
CA SER A 59 2.75 11.33 -10.98
C SER A 59 1.81 10.20 -10.55
N SER A 60 0.65 10.06 -11.20
CA SER A 60 -0.30 8.96 -10.93
C SER A 60 0.28 7.59 -11.30
N TYR A 61 1.04 7.49 -12.41
CA TYR A 61 1.76 6.26 -12.75
C TYR A 61 2.88 5.94 -11.75
N ALA A 62 3.69 6.93 -11.39
CA ALA A 62 4.76 6.76 -10.40
C ALA A 62 4.19 6.29 -9.06
N ASN A 63 3.09 6.89 -8.61
CA ASN A 63 2.39 6.50 -7.39
C ASN A 63 1.81 5.08 -7.49
N LEU A 64 1.25 4.70 -8.63
CA LEU A 64 0.75 3.35 -8.87
C LEU A 64 1.89 2.31 -8.83
N ILE A 65 3.04 2.61 -9.43
CA ILE A 65 4.25 1.78 -9.37
C ILE A 65 4.76 1.68 -7.93
N SER A 66 4.85 2.81 -7.21
CA SER A 66 5.27 2.83 -5.80
C SER A 66 4.34 2.00 -4.91
N ILE A 67 3.03 2.03 -5.13
CA ILE A 67 2.07 1.18 -4.39
C ILE A 67 2.26 -0.29 -4.79
N LEU A 68 2.38 -0.59 -6.08
CA LEU A 68 2.56 -1.96 -6.55
C LEU A 68 3.83 -2.60 -6.02
N PHE A 69 4.98 -1.92 -6.07
CA PHE A 69 6.23 -2.52 -5.59
C PHE A 69 6.45 -2.33 -4.10
N GLY A 70 6.16 -1.15 -3.54
CA GLY A 70 6.39 -0.82 -2.14
C GLY A 70 5.45 -1.55 -1.18
N LEU A 71 4.14 -1.62 -1.48
CA LEU A 71 3.20 -2.32 -0.61
C LEU A 71 3.23 -3.83 -0.83
N THR A 72 3.38 -4.32 -2.06
CA THR A 72 3.43 -5.78 -2.31
C THR A 72 4.64 -6.43 -1.65
N THR A 73 5.81 -5.78 -1.67
CA THR A 73 7.01 -6.27 -0.96
C THR A 73 6.79 -6.29 0.56
N ARG A 74 6.15 -5.26 1.11
CA ARG A 74 5.80 -5.18 2.54
C ARG A 74 4.77 -6.23 2.95
N ILE A 75 3.74 -6.48 2.13
CA ILE A 75 2.75 -7.53 2.35
C ILE A 75 3.42 -8.90 2.30
N LYS A 76 4.24 -9.18 1.28
CA LYS A 76 4.97 -10.46 1.17
C LYS A 76 5.90 -10.70 2.35
N SER A 77 6.63 -9.68 2.80
CA SER A 77 7.50 -9.77 3.97
C SER A 77 6.73 -10.00 5.28
N GLY A 78 5.55 -9.39 5.43
CA GLY A 78 4.70 -9.57 6.60
C GLY A 78 3.95 -10.91 6.65
N TRP A 79 3.77 -11.55 5.49
CA TRP A 79 3.24 -12.91 5.34
C TRP A 79 4.38 -13.88 5.03
N ASN A 80 5.44 -13.87 5.85
CA ASN A 80 6.55 -14.82 5.78
C ASN A 80 5.99 -16.25 6.02
N TYR A 81 5.36 -16.79 4.98
CA TYR A 81 4.76 -18.11 4.91
C TYR A 81 5.96 -19.04 4.86
N ASP A 82 6.28 -19.64 6.00
CA ASP A 82 7.23 -20.72 6.05
C ASP A 82 6.62 -21.89 5.26
N PHE A 83 7.09 -22.08 4.02
CA PHE A 83 6.68 -23.20 3.16
C PHE A 83 7.23 -24.55 3.68
N THR A 84 7.98 -24.58 4.78
CA THR A 84 8.60 -25.79 5.34
C THR A 84 7.61 -26.67 6.13
N TYR A 85 6.34 -26.25 6.28
CA TYR A 85 5.27 -27.02 6.96
C TYR A 85 4.29 -27.74 6.00
N THR A 86 4.74 -28.16 4.80
CA THR A 86 4.01 -29.10 3.93
C THR A 86 4.87 -30.32 3.67
#